data_AF-A0A945GLT4-F1
#
_entry.id   AF-A0A945GLT4-F1
#
_cell.length_a   1.000
_cell.length_b   1.000
_cell.length_c   1.000
_cell.angle_alpha   90.00
_cell.angle_beta   90.00
_cell.angle_gamma   90.00
#
_symmetry.space_group_name_H-M   'P 1'
#
loop_
_entity.id
_entity.type
_entity.pdbx_description
1 polymer ?
#
loop_
_entity_poly.entity_id
_entity_poly.type
_entity_poly.pdbx_seq_one_letter_code
_entity_poly.pdbx_strand_id
1 'polypeptide(L)' 'IYGQLTLRYASRYEIQYLLELCGFELEALYGDFEGGAYPGYGEQVWVARKV' A
#
# COMPACT_ATOMS: atom_id res chain seq x y z
N ILE A 1 -18.69 -7.13 23.37
CA ILE A 1 -18.47 -5.68 23.18
C ILE A 1 -17.88 -5.55 21.79
N TYR A 2 -18.58 -4.92 20.84
CA TYR A 2 -18.03 -4.67 19.50
C TYR A 2 -17.46 -3.25 19.48
N GLY A 3 -16.18 -3.10 19.11
CA GLY A 3 -15.53 -1.80 18.96
C GLY A 3 -15.96 -1.12 17.66
N GLN A 4 -15.86 0.21 17.62
CA GLN A 4 -16.10 0.98 16.40
C GLN A 4 -14.91 0.81 15.44
N LEU A 5 -15.17 0.32 14.23
CA LEU A 5 -14.18 0.26 13.16
C LEU A 5 -14.17 1.60 12.41
N THR A 6 -13.02 2.30 12.46
CA THR A 6 -12.77 3.50 11.66
C THR A 6 -11.76 3.16 10.57
N LEU A 7 -12.15 3.37 9.31
CA LEU A 7 -11.29 3.12 8.15
C LEU A 7 -10.92 4.45 7.48
N ARG A 8 -9.69 4.51 6.96
CA ARG A 8 -9.22 5.60 6.10
C ARG A 8 -8.64 5.00 4.83
N TYR A 9 -9.13 5.45 3.68
CA TYR A 9 -8.54 5.12 2.40
C TYR A 9 -7.35 6.03 2.11
N ALA A 10 -6.30 5.46 1.54
CA ALA A 10 -5.13 6.17 1.06
C ALA A 10 -4.94 5.88 -0.43
N SER A 11 -4.63 6.92 -1.21
CA SER A 11 -4.33 6.75 -2.63
C SER A 11 -2.97 6.07 -2.82
N ARG A 12 -2.76 5.45 -4.00
CA ARG A 12 -1.47 4.88 -4.39
C ARG A 12 -0.31 5.85 -4.15
N TYR A 13 -0.47 7.09 -4.62
CA TYR A 13 0.59 8.11 -4.53
C TYR A 13 0.87 8.54 -3.09
N GLU A 14 -0.16 8.55 -2.24
CA GLU A 14 0.01 8.89 -0.83
C GLU A 14 0.84 7.82 -0.12
N ILE A 15 0.50 6.54 -0.28
CA ILE A 15 1.26 5.45 0.36
C ILE A 15 2.69 5.41 -0.18
N GLN A 16 2.88 5.54 -1.49
CA GLN A 16 4.21 5.60 -2.09
C GLN A 16 5.04 6.73 -1.47
N TYR A 17 4.50 7.95 -1.40
CA TYR A 17 5.21 9.10 -0.84
C TYR A 17 5.55 8.90 0.65
N LEU A 18 4.65 8.30 1.43
CA LEU A 18 4.91 8.02 2.84
C LEU A 18 6.01 6.95 3.03
N LEU A 19 6.05 5.91 2.19
CA LEU A 19 7.11 4.91 2.21
C LEU A 19 8.47 5.54 1.90
N GLU A 20 8.54 6.39 0.86
CA GLU A 20 9.75 7.12 0.48
C GLU A 20 10.25 8.02 1.65
N LEU A 21 9.37 8.75 2.32
CA LEU A 21 9.73 9.58 3.50
C LEU A 21 10.24 8.76 4.68
N CYS A 22 9.77 7.53 4.83
CA CYS A 22 10.29 6.60 5.83
C CYS A 22 11.61 5.94 5.42
N GLY A 23 12.18 6.32 4.27
CA GLY A 23 13.41 5.76 3.72
C GLY A 23 13.24 4.32 3.28
N PHE A 24 12.10 4.00 2.66
CA PHE A 24 11.93 2.76 1.93
C PHE A 24 12.10 3.01 0.44
N GLU A 25 12.69 2.03 -0.24
CA GLU A 25 12.69 1.93 -1.69
C GLU A 25 11.59 0.94 -2.11
N LEU A 26 10.80 1.32 -3.12
CA LEU A 26 9.71 0.51 -3.64
C LEU A 26 10.23 -0.54 -4.63
N GLU A 27 9.97 -1.82 -4.35
CA GLU A 27 10.34 -2.93 -5.23
C GLU A 27 9.17 -3.37 -6.12
N ALA A 28 7.96 -3.44 -5.56
CA ALA A 28 6.76 -3.82 -6.31
C ALA A 28 5.46 -3.30 -5.68
N LEU A 29 4.43 -3.15 -6.51
CA LEU A 29 3.04 -2.91 -6.12
C LEU A 29 2.14 -3.89 -6.85
N TYR A 30 1.44 -4.74 -6.08
CA TYR A 30 0.47 -5.70 -6.59
C TYR A 30 -0.96 -5.28 -6.26
N GLY A 31 -1.91 -5.71 -7.10
CA GLY A 31 -3.34 -5.45 -6.96
C GLY A 31 -4.12 -6.53 -6.22
N ASP A 32 -3.46 -7.62 -5.87
CA ASP A 32 -4.03 -8.76 -5.15
C ASP A 32 -2.91 -9.48 -4.38
N PHE A 33 -3.30 -10.51 -3.63
CA PHE A 33 -2.38 -11.35 -2.86
C PHE A 33 -1.76 -12.49 -3.66
N GLU A 34 -2.10 -12.63 -4.95
CA GLU A 34 -1.56 -13.65 -5.86
C GLU A 34 -0.43 -13.10 -6.74
N GLY A 35 -0.07 -11.82 -6.58
CA GLY A 35 0.99 -11.15 -7.33
C GLY A 35 0.52 -10.54 -8.66
N GLY A 36 -0.78 -10.36 -8.85
CA GLY A 36 -1.35 -9.68 -10.00
C GLY A 36 -1.01 -8.19 -10.03
N ALA A 37 -0.95 -7.63 -11.23
CA ALA A 37 -0.62 -6.23 -11.44
C ALA A 37 -1.70 -5.31 -10.85
N TYR A 38 -1.29 -4.22 -10.20
CA TYR A 38 -2.22 -3.24 -9.67
C TYR A 38 -3.02 -2.53 -10.77
N PRO A 39 -4.36 -2.66 -10.82
CA PRO A 39 -5.17 -2.14 -11.93
C PRO A 39 -5.50 -0.64 -11.80
N GLY A 40 -4.98 0.04 -10.78
CA GLY A 40 -5.26 1.46 -10.50
C GLY A 40 -6.34 1.69 -9.46
N TYR A 41 -6.98 0.63 -8.95
CA TYR A 41 -8.03 0.69 -7.93
C TYR A 41 -8.00 -0.58 -7.06
N GLY A 42 -8.70 -0.54 -5.93
CA GLY A 42 -8.86 -1.70 -5.05
C GLY A 42 -7.70 -1.90 -4.08
N GLU A 43 -7.34 -3.15 -3.87
CA GLU A 43 -6.29 -3.57 -2.94
C GLU A 43 -4.90 -3.12 -3.42
N GLN A 44 -4.03 -2.82 -2.47
CA GLN A 44 -2.66 -2.39 -2.73
C GLN A 44 -1.73 -3.20 -1.83
N VAL A 45 -0.96 -4.11 -2.43
CA VAL A 45 0.03 -4.95 -1.74
C VAL A 45 1.41 -4.44 -2.11
N TRP A 46 2.09 -3.83 -1.13
CA TRP A 46 3.36 -3.14 -1.32
C TRP A 46 4.54 -4.02 -0.89
N VAL A 47 5.55 -4.15 -1.75
CA VAL A 47 6.85 -4.75 -1.41
C VAL A 47 7.88 -3.64 -1.42
N ALA A 48 8.50 -3.38 -0.27
CA ALA A 48 9.46 -2.30 -0.10
C ALA A 48 10.60 -2.73 0.81
N ARG A 49 11.80 -2.22 0.51
CA ARG A 49 13.03 -2.50 1.24
C ARG A 49 13.47 -1.26 2.01
N LYS A 50 13.85 -1.42 3.28
CA LYS A 50 14.38 -0.32 4.08
C LYS A 50 15.78 0.04 3.58
N VAL A 51 15.99 1.32 3.32
CA VAL A 51 17.30 1.95 3.08
C VAL A 51 17.81 2.57 4.38
#